data_AF-A0A1L9VGB7-F1
#
_entry.id   AF-A0A1L9VGB7-F1
#
_cell.length_a   1.000
_cell.length_b   1.000
_cell.length_c   1.000
_cell.angle_alpha   90.00
_cell.angle_beta   90.00
_cell.angle_gamma   90.00
#
_symmetry.space_group_name_H-M   'P 1'
#
loop_
_entity.id
_entity.type
_entity.pdbx_description
1 polymer ?
#
loop_
_entity_poly.entity_id
_entity_poly.type
_entity_poly.pdbx_seq_one_letter_code
_entity_poly.pdbx_strand_id
1 'polypeptide(L)' 'IIQTLLEHGADISQKDNHGETALHYAARGRDIFIVQTLLEGGADTSQKDKHGETALHYA' A
#
# COMPACT_ATOMS: atom_id res chain seq x y z
N ILE A 1 2.68 3.71 -13.78
CA ILE A 1 2.00 2.40 -13.79
C ILE A 1 0.97 2.26 -12.67
N ILE A 2 1.26 2.68 -11.42
CA ILE A 2 0.31 2.59 -10.29
C ILE A 2 -1.04 3.23 -10.64
N GLN A 3 -1.02 4.49 -11.10
CA GLN A 3 -2.23 5.21 -11.51
C GLN A 3 -3.00 4.46 -12.61
N THR A 4 -2.30 3.95 -13.63
CA THR A 4 -2.90 3.12 -14.69
C THR A 4 -3.59 1.88 -14.12
N LEU A 5 -2.99 1.20 -13.14
CA LEU A 5 -3.61 0.02 -12.51
C LEU A 5 -4.87 0.41 -11.73
N LEU A 6 -4.83 1.50 -10.96
CA LEU A 6 -6.00 2.00 -10.22
C LEU A 6 -7.14 2.40 -11.17
N GLU A 7 -6.83 3.09 -12.27
CA GLU A 7 -7.79 3.47 -13.31
C GLU A 7 -8.45 2.25 -14.00
N HIS A 8 -7.75 1.13 -14.06
CA HIS A 8 -8.26 -0.13 -14.63
C HIS A 8 -8.87 -1.07 -13.57
N GLY A 9 -9.19 -0.54 -12.38
CA GLY A 9 -9.96 -1.25 -11.36
C GLY A 9 -9.12 -2.14 -10.43
N ALA A 10 -7.80 -1.93 -10.34
CA ALA A 10 -7.01 -2.57 -9.30
C ALA A 10 -7.49 -2.12 -7.91
N ASP A 11 -7.71 -3.09 -7.02
CA ASP A 11 -8.15 -2.82 -5.65
C ASP A 11 -6.94 -2.46 -4.77
N ILE A 12 -6.92 -1.20 -4.30
CA ILE A 12 -5.84 -0.66 -3.47
C ILE A 12 -5.78 -1.28 -2.06
N SER A 13 -6.87 -1.92 -1.62
CA SER A 13 -7.00 -2.54 -0.31
C SER A 13 -6.60 -4.02 -0.28
N GLN A 14 -6.33 -4.61 -1.45
CA GLN A 14 -5.96 -6.00 -1.57
C GLN A 14 -4.72 -6.33 -0.74
N LYS A 15 -4.78 -7.52 -0.13
CA LYS A 15 -3.72 -8.07 0.70
C LYS A 15 -3.13 -9.29 0.03
N ASP A 16 -1.82 -9.43 0.15
CA ASP A 16 -1.14 -10.65 -0.24
C ASP A 16 -1.30 -11.76 0.83
N ASN A 17 -0.56 -12.85 0.65
CA ASN A 17 -0.55 -13.97 1.59
C ASN A 17 0.07 -13.64 2.96
N HIS A 18 0.73 -12.50 3.14
CA HIS A 18 1.27 -12.02 4.41
C HIS A 18 0.35 -10.98 5.07
N GLY A 19 -0.73 -10.59 4.39
CA GLY A 19 -1.60 -9.52 4.84
C GLY A 19 -1.07 -8.12 4.48
N GLU A 20 0.03 -8.04 3.72
CA GLU A 20 0.64 -6.79 3.28
C GLU A 20 -0.19 -6.19 2.13
N THR A 21 -0.45 -4.89 2.22
CA THR A 21 -1.05 -4.09 1.14
C THR A 21 0.04 -3.43 0.30
N ALA A 22 -0.34 -2.84 -0.84
CA ALA A 22 0.60 -2.05 -1.66
C ALA A 22 1.34 -0.96 -0.85
N LEU A 23 0.69 -0.40 0.19
CA LEU A 23 1.29 0.64 1.04
C LEU A 23 2.42 0.09 1.94
N HIS A 24 2.34 -1.17 2.38
CA HIS A 24 3.42 -1.82 3.13
C HIS A 24 4.68 -1.95 2.26
N TYR A 25 4.51 -2.44 1.03
CA TYR A 25 5.59 -2.53 0.05
C TYR A 25 6.17 -1.15 -0.31
N ALA A 26 5.33 -0.13 -0.45
CA ALA A 26 5.76 1.24 -0.71
C ALA A 26 6.62 1.82 0.41
N ALA A 27 6.24 1.59 1.67
CA ALA A 27 7.00 2.03 2.84
C ALA A 27 8.40 1.39 2.88
N ARG A 28 8.50 0.07 2.65
CA ARG A 28 9.79 -0.66 2.57
C ARG A 28 10.71 -0.11 1.48
N GLY A 29 10.12 0.28 0.35
CA GLY A 29 10.84 0.85 -0.79
C GLY A 29 11.33 2.29 -0.57
N ARG A 30 10.84 2.98 0.48
CA ARG A 30 11.11 4.41 0.79
C ARG A 30 10.88 5.36 -0.38
N ASP A 31 10.04 4.95 -1.33
CA ASP A 31 9.66 5.77 -2.49
C ASP A 31 8.45 6.62 -2.14
N ILE A 32 8.73 7.89 -1.81
CA ILE A 32 7.72 8.87 -1.42
C ILE A 32 6.67 9.08 -2.51
N PHE A 33 7.04 8.98 -3.79
CA PHE A 33 6.11 9.18 -4.89
C PHE A 33 5.08 8.04 -4.96
N ILE A 34 5.51 6.80 -4.76
CA ILE A 34 4.60 5.64 -4.70
C ILE A 34 3.70 5.74 -3.47
N VAL A 35 4.25 6.09 -2.30
CA VAL A 35 3.46 6.30 -1.08
C VAL A 35 2.39 7.36 -1.30
N GLN A 36 2.75 8.54 -1.84
CA GLN A 36 1.79 9.62 -2.13
C GLN A 36 0.71 9.18 -3.12
N THR A 37 1.09 8.53 -4.22
CA THR A 37 0.13 8.05 -5.23
C THR A 37 -0.90 7.09 -4.62
N LEU A 38 -0.46 6.20 -3.72
CA LEU A 38 -1.36 5.26 -3.04
C LEU A 38 -2.28 5.97 -2.03
N LEU A 39 -1.76 6.95 -1.29
CA LEU A 39 -2.57 7.74 -0.34
C LEU A 39 -3.63 8.58 -1.08
N GLU A 40 -3.26 9.22 -2.19
CA GLU A 40 -4.19 9.94 -3.06
C GLU A 40 -5.24 9.01 -3.68
N GLY A 41 -4.86 7.75 -3.95
CA GLY A 41 -5.77 6.68 -4.36
C GLY A 41 -6.66 6.11 -3.26
N GLY A 42 -6.56 6.62 -2.02
CA GLY A 42 -7.40 6.20 -0.90
C GLY A 42 -6.89 4.98 -0.13
N ALA A 43 -5.60 4.68 -0.19
CA ALA A 43 -5.01 3.60 0.62
C ALA A 43 -5.21 3.86 2.12
N ASP A 44 -5.72 2.86 2.84
CA ASP A 44 -5.92 2.92 4.29
C ASP A 44 -4.59 2.67 5.03
N THR A 45 -4.13 3.69 5.76
CA THR A 45 -2.87 3.68 6.53
C THR A 45 -2.95 2.86 7.81
N SER A 46 -4.16 2.50 8.25
CA SER A 46 -4.40 1.73 9.48
C SER A 46 -4.41 0.22 9.25
N GLN A 47 -4.37 -0.22 7.98
CA GLN A 47 -4.33 -1.62 7.61
C GLN A 47 -3.13 -2.31 8.25
N LYS A 48 -3.40 -3.43 8.92
CA LYS A 48 -2.39 -4.30 9.52
C LYS A 48 -2.18 -5.56 8.70
N ASP A 49 -0.93 -5.99 8.59
CA ASP A 49 -0.57 -7.30 8.08
C ASP A 49 -0.86 -8.43 9.08
N LYS A 50 -0.42 -9.66 8.79
CA LYS A 50 -0.60 -10.82 9.69
C LYS A 50 0.24 -10.73 10.97
N HIS A 51 1.27 -9.88 11.01
CA HIS A 51 2.09 -9.63 12.19
C HIS A 51 1.52 -8.49 13.05
N GLY A 52 0.47 -7.82 12.60
CA GLY A 52 -0.12 -6.67 13.27
C GLY A 52 0.59 -5.36 12.96
N GLU A 53 1.51 -5.37 12.00
CA GLU A 53 2.31 -4.23 11.56
C GLU A 53 1.52 -3.42 10.53
N THR A 54 1.61 -2.11 10.63
CA THR A 54 1.12 -1.18 9.60
C THR A 54 2.24 -0.80 8.65
N ALA A 55 1.91 -0.20 7.50
CA ALA A 55 2.91 0.29 6.55
C ALA A 55 4.00 1.19 7.21
N LEU A 56 3.64 1.97 8.24
CA LEU A 56 4.62 2.82 8.94
C LEU A 56 5.67 2.01 9.72
N HIS A 57 5.38 0.80 10.18
CA HIS A 57 6.35 -0.06 10.87
C HIS A 57 7.48 -0.51 9.93
N TYR A 58 7.24 -0.48 8.61
CA TYR A 58 8.16 -0.93 7.58
C TYR A 58 9.02 0.19 6.96
N ALA A 59 8.85 1.45 7.38
CA ALA A 59 9.58 2.62 6.88
C ALA A 59 10.97 2.80 7.53
#